data_AF-A0A5B9Y2Y7-F1
#
_entry.id   AF-A0A5B9Y2Y7-F1
#
_cell.length_a   1.000
_cell.length_b   1.000
_cell.length_c   1.000
_cell.angle_alpha   90.00
_cell.angle_beta   90.00
_cell.angle_gamma   90.00
#
_symmetry.space_group_name_H-M   'P 1'
#
loop_
_entity.id
_entity.type
_entity.pdbx_description
1 polymer ?
#
loop_
_entity_poly.entity_id
_entity_poly.type
_entity_poly.pdbx_seq_one_letter_code
_entity_poly.pdbx_strand_id
1 'polypeptide(L)'
;MKRASKTLNNIGQYFLLTSLIPIMTFSVMLIGIEPLVNSGLDLFKYIGDWLRSFIGDTLKEIADLGRSILAFCIIGIVFIVVQLVFINSKNNTLIFIGNISSLIVGFVLFWIGAIPFFNAPEGSATFVTGMLFIYLGISGTIIVTGSVMFITAWFLDKFIGKPKDKVKKNFKKEV
;
A
#
# COMPACT_ATOMS: atom_id res chain seq x y z
N MET A 1 -9.02 -17.60 -14.74
CA MET A 1 -7.80 -16.92 -14.23
C MET A 1 -7.93 -15.40 -14.16
N LYS A 2 -8.22 -14.69 -15.26
CA LYS A 2 -8.32 -13.21 -15.26
C LYS A 2 -9.28 -12.61 -14.22
N ARG A 3 -10.45 -13.22 -13.99
CA ARG A 3 -11.41 -12.78 -12.96
C ARG A 3 -10.83 -12.93 -11.54
N ALA A 4 -10.32 -14.11 -11.20
CA ALA A 4 -9.72 -14.39 -9.90
C ALA A 4 -8.52 -13.48 -9.62
N SER A 5 -7.68 -13.24 -10.62
CA SER A 5 -6.55 -12.31 -10.53
C SER A 5 -7.00 -10.86 -10.24
N LYS A 6 -8.02 -10.35 -10.95
CA LYS A 6 -8.61 -9.03 -10.66
C LYS A 6 -9.16 -8.96 -9.24
N THR A 7 -9.87 -10.00 -8.80
CA THR A 7 -10.41 -10.07 -7.43
C THR A 7 -9.28 -10.03 -6.41
N LEU A 8 -8.21 -10.81 -6.60
CA LEU A 8 -7.08 -10.84 -5.69
C LEU A 8 -6.38 -9.47 -5.61
N ASN A 9 -6.16 -8.83 -6.76
CA ASN A 9 -5.54 -7.51 -6.80
C ASN A 9 -6.42 -6.45 -6.12
N ASN A 10 -7.74 -6.47 -6.36
CA ASN A 10 -8.69 -5.60 -5.67
C ASN A 10 -8.69 -5.83 -4.15
N ILE A 11 -8.66 -7.09 -3.69
CA ILE A 11 -8.57 -7.42 -2.26
C ILE A 11 -7.29 -6.81 -1.66
N GLY A 12 -6.14 -7.00 -2.32
CA GLY A 12 -4.87 -6.44 -1.86
C GLY A 12 -4.88 -4.91 -1.77
N GLN A 13 -5.47 -4.25 -2.77
CA GLN A 13 -5.58 -2.78 -2.79
C GLN A 13 -6.57 -2.25 -1.74
N TYR A 14 -7.70 -2.92 -1.52
CA TYR A 14 -8.64 -2.54 -0.44
C TYR A 14 -8.04 -2.78 0.95
N PHE A 15 -7.28 -3.87 1.12
CA PHE A 15 -6.58 -4.12 2.36
C PHE A 15 -5.52 -3.05 2.64
N LEU A 16 -4.74 -2.65 1.61
CA LEU A 16 -3.79 -1.53 1.71
C LEU A 16 -4.49 -0.20 2.02
N LEU A 17 -5.63 0.08 1.38
CA LEU A 17 -6.39 1.31 1.63
C LEU A 17 -6.90 1.35 3.08
N THR A 18 -7.34 0.21 3.60
CA THR A 18 -7.85 0.10 4.98
C THR A 18 -6.70 0.22 5.99
N SER A 19 -5.51 -0.30 5.67
CA SER A 19 -4.34 -0.21 6.55
C SER A 19 -3.71 1.19 6.60
N LEU A 20 -3.92 2.04 5.60
CA LEU A 20 -3.48 3.44 5.65
C LEU A 20 -4.24 4.27 6.69
N ILE A 21 -5.51 3.94 6.99
CA ILE A 21 -6.33 4.67 7.97
C ILE A 21 -5.68 4.68 9.37
N PRO A 22 -5.34 3.53 9.99
CA PRO A 22 -4.70 3.54 11.31
C PRO A 22 -3.32 4.19 11.28
N ILE A 23 -2.57 4.12 10.17
CA ILE A 23 -1.29 4.81 10.01
C ILE A 23 -1.50 6.34 10.02
N MET A 24 -2.54 6.84 9.34
CA MET A 24 -2.91 8.25 9.38
C MET A 24 -3.35 8.69 10.78
N THR A 25 -4.13 7.87 11.48
CA THR A 25 -4.52 8.15 12.87
C THR A 25 -3.29 8.28 13.77
N PHE A 26 -2.34 7.36 13.66
CA PHE A 26 -1.09 7.41 14.41
C PHE A 26 -0.29 8.66 14.07
N SER A 27 -0.20 9.01 12.79
CA SER A 27 0.47 10.23 12.32
C SER A 27 -0.18 11.51 12.90
N VAL A 28 -1.52 11.62 12.92
CA VAL A 28 -2.22 12.74 13.55
C VAL A 28 -1.93 12.80 15.06
N MET A 29 -1.85 11.66 15.74
CA MET A 29 -1.44 11.61 17.14
C MET A 29 -0.02 12.16 17.32
N LEU A 30 0.95 11.73 16.50
CA LEU A 30 2.33 12.23 16.58
C LEU A 30 2.42 13.75 16.39
N ILE A 31 1.67 14.29 15.43
CA ILE A 31 1.58 15.75 15.21
C ILE A 31 1.00 16.44 16.45
N GLY A 32 0.02 15.81 17.11
CA GLY A 32 -0.64 16.36 18.30
C GLY A 32 0.18 16.30 19.59
N ILE A 33 1.23 15.47 19.66
CA ILE A 33 2.04 15.31 20.88
C ILE A 33 2.77 16.61 21.24
N GLU A 34 3.38 17.29 20.27
CA GLU A 34 4.13 18.54 20.50
C GLU A 34 3.25 19.63 21.17
N PRO A 35 2.11 20.07 20.60
CA PRO A 35 1.28 21.10 21.21
C PRO A 35 0.66 20.63 22.53
N LEU A 36 0.33 19.35 22.66
CA LEU A 36 -0.26 18.79 23.89
C LEU A 36 0.75 18.80 25.05
N VAL A 37 1.99 18.38 24.81
CA VAL A 37 3.05 18.43 25.82
C VAL A 37 3.42 19.86 26.16
N ASN A 38 3.59 20.73 25.16
CA ASN A 38 3.89 22.14 25.38
C ASN A 38 2.81 22.83 26.24
N SER A 39 1.53 22.59 25.95
CA SER A 39 0.42 23.13 26.76
C SER A 39 0.43 22.59 28.19
N GLY A 40 0.81 21.32 28.38
CA GLY A 40 0.98 20.71 29.70
C GLY A 40 2.16 21.29 30.49
N LEU A 41 3.27 21.61 29.81
CA LEU A 41 4.45 22.21 30.44
C LEU A 41 4.22 23.67 30.85
N ASP A 42 3.42 24.43 30.09
CA ASP A 42 3.07 25.81 30.42
C ASP A 42 2.35 25.93 31.79
N LEU A 43 1.68 24.86 32.26
CA LEU A 43 1.09 24.78 33.60
C LEU A 43 2.14 24.79 34.73
N PHE A 44 3.39 24.43 34.43
CA PHE A 44 4.47 24.23 35.41
C PHE A 44 5.63 25.22 35.24
N LYS A 45 5.39 26.48 34.82
CA LYS A 45 6.39 27.59 34.69
C LYS A 45 7.87 27.16 34.72
N TYR A 46 8.54 27.22 35.89
CA TYR A 46 9.98 27.01 36.01
C TYR A 46 10.43 25.57 35.69
N ILE A 47 9.65 24.57 36.09
CA ILE A 47 9.92 23.16 35.78
C ILE A 47 9.56 22.88 34.30
N GLY A 48 8.50 23.51 33.81
CA GLY A 48 8.05 23.42 32.42
C GLY A 48 9.10 23.91 31.44
N ASP A 49 9.63 25.12 31.65
CA ASP A 49 10.69 25.72 30.82
C ASP A 49 11.97 24.89 30.83
N TRP A 50 12.34 24.37 32.01
CA TRP A 50 13.48 23.46 32.15
C TRP A 50 13.25 22.18 31.34
N LEU A 51 12.11 21.49 31.50
CA LEU A 51 11.80 20.26 30.75
C LEU A 51 11.73 20.51 29.24
N ARG A 52 11.20 21.67 28.83
CA ARG A 52 11.08 22.08 27.43
C ARG A 52 12.44 22.20 26.75
N SER A 53 13.46 22.67 27.47
CA SER A 53 14.83 22.74 26.94
C SER A 53 15.46 21.38 26.65
N PHE A 54 14.98 20.30 27.27
CA PHE A 54 15.47 18.94 27.02
C PHE A 54 14.68 18.19 25.94
N ILE A 55 13.37 18.43 25.84
CA ILE A 55 12.46 17.59 25.04
C ILE A 55 11.89 18.36 23.83
N GLY A 56 12.05 19.69 23.76
CA GLY A 56 11.45 20.54 22.72
C GLY A 56 11.83 20.13 21.29
N ASP A 57 13.13 19.93 21.05
CA ASP A 57 13.63 19.53 19.72
C ASP A 57 13.14 18.12 19.35
N THR A 58 13.18 17.17 20.28
CA THR A 58 12.67 15.81 20.06
C THR A 58 11.17 15.79 19.76
N LEU A 59 10.36 16.60 20.47
CA LEU A 59 8.92 16.70 20.23
C LEU A 59 8.63 17.24 18.83
N LYS A 60 9.39 18.25 18.40
CA LYS A 60 9.26 18.83 17.07
C LYS A 60 9.65 17.84 15.98
N GLU A 61 10.74 17.09 16.15
CA GLU A 61 11.13 16.02 15.23
C GLU A 61 10.05 14.93 15.12
N ILE A 62 9.44 14.54 16.24
CA ILE A 62 8.32 13.58 16.26
C ILE A 62 7.11 14.14 15.49
N ALA A 63 6.78 15.41 15.69
CA ALA A 63 5.66 16.06 14.99
C ALA A 63 5.93 16.18 13.48
N ASP A 64 7.16 16.53 13.07
CA ASP A 64 7.57 16.61 11.67
C ASP A 64 7.58 15.23 11.00
N LEU A 65 8.01 14.18 11.71
CA LEU A 65 7.86 12.80 11.26
C LEU A 65 6.39 12.45 11.07
N GLY A 66 5.52 12.84 12.01
CA GLY A 66 4.07 12.73 11.87
C GLY A 66 3.55 13.39 10.58
N ARG A 67 3.93 14.65 10.30
CA ARG A 67 3.54 15.38 9.09
C ARG A 67 3.99 14.67 7.81
N SER A 68 5.23 14.17 7.79
CA SER A 68 5.78 13.47 6.62
C SER A 68 5.02 12.16 6.33
N ILE A 69 4.69 11.38 7.37
CA ILE A 69 3.88 10.15 7.25
C ILE A 69 2.48 10.49 6.71
N LEU A 70 1.84 11.56 7.21
CA LEU A 70 0.51 11.96 6.75
C LEU A 70 0.51 12.29 5.26
N ALA A 71 1.47 13.11 4.82
CA ALA A 71 1.62 13.49 3.42
C ALA A 71 1.84 12.27 2.53
N PHE A 72 2.70 11.34 2.96
CA PHE A 72 2.94 10.09 2.24
C PHE A 72 1.67 9.23 2.13
N CYS A 73 0.88 9.11 3.21
CA CYS A 73 -0.38 8.37 3.19
C CYS A 73 -1.41 8.97 2.23
N ILE A 74 -1.55 10.29 2.19
CA ILE A 74 -2.48 10.98 1.28
C ILE A 74 -2.09 10.72 -0.18
N ILE A 75 -0.80 10.85 -0.51
CA ILE A 75 -0.28 10.54 -1.85
C ILE A 75 -0.54 9.06 -2.17
N GLY A 76 -0.30 8.17 -1.21
CA GLY A 76 -0.56 6.74 -1.32
C GLY A 76 -2.03 6.43 -1.64
N ILE A 77 -2.99 7.09 -0.98
CA ILE A 77 -4.43 6.91 -1.24
C ILE A 77 -4.76 7.30 -2.68
N VAL A 78 -4.31 8.47 -3.13
CA VAL A 78 -4.55 8.93 -4.51
C VAL A 78 -3.99 7.91 -5.51
N PHE A 79 -2.78 7.42 -5.24
CA PHE A 79 -2.14 6.41 -6.08
C PHE A 79 -2.94 5.10 -6.14
N ILE A 80 -3.39 4.58 -4.99
CA ILE A 80 -4.19 3.33 -4.92
C ILE A 80 -5.51 3.50 -5.67
N VAL A 81 -6.17 4.65 -5.54
CA VAL A 81 -7.42 4.95 -6.27
C VAL A 81 -7.19 4.93 -7.77
N VAL A 82 -6.11 5.55 -8.27
CA VAL A 82 -5.75 5.51 -9.69
C VAL A 82 -5.48 4.08 -10.17
N GLN A 83 -4.80 3.26 -9.36
CA GLN A 83 -4.58 1.84 -9.68
C GLN A 83 -5.89 1.05 -9.78
N LEU A 84 -6.81 1.23 -8.82
CA LEU A 84 -8.13 0.60 -8.84
C LEU A 84 -8.90 0.97 -10.11
N VAL A 85 -8.82 2.23 -10.55
CA VAL A 85 -9.45 2.69 -11.81
C VAL A 85 -8.86 1.96 -13.01
N PHE A 86 -7.54 1.80 -13.08
CA PHE A 86 -6.89 1.10 -14.20
C PHE A 86 -7.26 -0.39 -14.24
N ILE A 87 -7.24 -1.09 -13.11
CA ILE A 87 -7.56 -2.52 -13.02
C ILE A 87 -9.04 -2.80 -13.34
N ASN A 88 -9.93 -1.89 -12.96
CA ASN A 88 -11.37 -2.03 -13.18
C ASN A 88 -11.85 -1.40 -14.51
N SER A 89 -10.95 -0.83 -15.31
CA SER A 89 -11.27 -0.32 -16.64
C SER A 89 -11.82 -1.38 -17.58
N LYS A 90 -12.60 -0.96 -18.58
CA LYS A 90 -13.07 -1.81 -19.68
C LYS A 90 -11.97 -2.05 -20.74
N ASN A 91 -10.95 -1.19 -20.80
CA ASN A 91 -9.87 -1.30 -21.77
C ASN A 91 -8.80 -2.30 -21.32
N ASN A 92 -8.58 -3.35 -22.10
CA ASN A 92 -7.62 -4.42 -21.79
C ASN A 92 -6.17 -3.93 -21.65
N THR A 93 -5.78 -2.86 -22.38
CA THR A 93 -4.45 -2.25 -22.26
C THR A 93 -4.29 -1.50 -20.93
N LEU A 94 -5.32 -0.77 -20.50
CA LEU A 94 -5.29 -0.07 -19.20
C LEU A 94 -5.24 -1.06 -18.04
N ILE A 95 -6.00 -2.16 -18.14
CA ILE A 95 -5.93 -3.24 -17.14
C ILE A 95 -4.52 -3.83 -17.07
N PHE A 96 -3.88 -4.06 -18.22
CA PHE A 96 -2.53 -4.61 -18.28
C PHE A 96 -1.50 -3.66 -17.64
N ILE A 97 -1.54 -2.37 -17.99
CA ILE A 97 -0.68 -1.34 -17.39
C ILE A 97 -0.90 -1.28 -15.88
N GLY A 98 -2.16 -1.25 -15.43
CA GLY A 98 -2.51 -1.24 -14.01
C GLY A 98 -1.96 -2.45 -13.24
N ASN A 99 -1.99 -3.65 -13.84
CA ASN A 99 -1.41 -4.84 -13.21
C ASN A 99 0.13 -4.82 -13.21
N ILE A 100 0.79 -4.25 -14.23
CA ILE A 100 2.25 -4.07 -14.20
C ILE A 100 2.65 -3.06 -13.11
N SER A 101 1.99 -1.91 -13.05
CA SER A 101 2.30 -0.92 -12.02
C SER A 101 1.99 -1.46 -10.62
N SER A 102 0.90 -2.21 -10.47
CA SER A 102 0.57 -2.88 -9.21
C SER A 102 1.60 -3.94 -8.82
N LEU A 103 2.14 -4.69 -9.80
CA LEU A 103 3.24 -5.63 -9.55
C LEU A 103 4.46 -4.93 -8.96
N ILE A 104 4.91 -3.84 -9.59
CA ILE A 104 6.09 -3.09 -9.15
C ILE A 104 5.86 -2.54 -7.75
N VAL A 105 4.71 -1.90 -7.51
CA VAL A 105 4.37 -1.30 -6.22
C VAL A 105 4.23 -2.36 -5.15
N GLY A 106 3.48 -3.43 -5.42
CA GLY A 106 3.30 -4.54 -4.48
C GLY A 106 4.63 -5.19 -4.11
N PHE A 107 5.56 -5.30 -5.07
CA PHE A 107 6.89 -5.83 -4.83
C PHE A 107 7.72 -4.89 -3.94
N VAL A 108 7.67 -3.58 -4.20
CA VAL A 108 8.33 -2.57 -3.35
C VAL A 108 7.75 -2.60 -1.93
N LEU A 109 6.42 -2.64 -1.77
CA LEU A 109 5.75 -2.73 -0.47
C LEU A 109 6.13 -4.01 0.28
N PHE A 110 6.21 -5.14 -0.43
CA PHE A 110 6.68 -6.40 0.15
C PHE A 110 8.07 -6.25 0.74
N TRP A 111 9.05 -5.71 -0.01
CA TRP A 111 10.41 -5.54 0.49
C TRP A 111 10.52 -4.50 1.62
N ILE A 112 9.80 -3.38 1.52
CA ILE A 112 9.76 -2.38 2.60
C ILE A 112 9.22 -3.00 3.90
N GLY A 113 8.23 -3.89 3.83
CA GLY A 113 7.73 -4.61 5.00
C GLY A 113 8.64 -5.74 5.46
N ALA A 114 9.21 -6.51 4.53
CA ALA A 114 9.93 -7.75 4.82
C ALA A 114 11.36 -7.53 5.30
N ILE A 115 12.14 -6.65 4.66
CA ILE A 115 13.55 -6.41 5.01
C ILE A 115 13.71 -6.03 6.49
N PRO A 116 13.01 -5.00 7.00
CA PRO A 116 13.21 -4.59 8.39
C PRO A 116 12.66 -5.62 9.37
N PHE A 117 11.71 -6.48 8.96
CA PHE A 117 11.23 -7.58 9.80
C PHE A 117 12.29 -8.69 9.94
N PHE A 118 12.90 -9.13 8.83
CA PHE A 118 13.92 -10.19 8.87
C PHE A 118 15.27 -9.73 9.44
N ASN A 119 15.55 -8.42 9.40
CA ASN A 119 16.74 -7.82 9.99
C ASN A 119 16.45 -7.09 11.31
N ALA A 120 15.28 -7.30 11.92
CA ALA A 120 14.88 -6.54 13.11
C ALA A 120 15.82 -6.84 14.29
N PRO A 121 16.43 -5.82 14.93
CA PRO A 121 17.07 -6.01 16.22
C PRO A 121 16.02 -6.38 17.27
N GLU A 122 16.44 -7.08 18.32
CA GLU A 122 15.58 -7.53 19.42
C GLU A 122 14.83 -6.35 20.09
N GLY A 123 13.63 -6.63 20.61
CA GLY A 123 12.86 -5.69 21.43
C GLY A 123 11.75 -4.96 20.67
N SER A 124 11.55 -3.67 20.97
CA SER A 124 10.43 -2.86 20.44
C SER A 124 10.48 -2.69 18.91
N ALA A 125 11.67 -2.77 18.32
CA ALA A 125 11.84 -2.73 16.87
C ALA A 125 11.14 -3.90 16.17
N THR A 126 11.17 -5.10 16.74
CA THR A 126 10.50 -6.29 16.18
C THR A 126 8.98 -6.10 16.08
N PHE A 127 8.37 -5.42 17.05
CA PHE A 127 6.93 -5.15 17.03
C PHE A 127 6.56 -4.17 15.91
N VAL A 128 7.33 -3.08 15.77
CA VAL A 128 7.09 -2.06 14.73
C VAL A 128 7.30 -2.66 13.33
N THR A 129 8.37 -3.43 13.13
CA THR A 129 8.64 -4.07 11.84
C THR A 129 7.68 -5.21 11.53
N GLY A 130 7.21 -5.94 12.55
CA GLY A 130 6.14 -6.92 12.42
C GLY A 130 4.81 -6.29 11.98
N MET A 131 4.43 -5.14 12.56
CA MET A 131 3.25 -4.39 12.10
C MET A 131 3.42 -3.89 10.66
N LEU A 132 4.60 -3.37 10.30
CA LEU A 132 4.89 -2.97 8.92
C LEU A 132 4.75 -4.14 7.95
N PHE A 133 5.25 -5.33 8.31
CA PHE A 133 5.11 -6.53 7.49
C PHE A 133 3.63 -6.96 7.36
N ILE A 134 2.85 -6.92 8.43
CA ILE A 134 1.42 -7.27 8.39
C ILE A 134 0.64 -6.30 7.48
N TYR A 135 0.84 -5.00 7.63
CA TYR A 135 0.04 -4.00 6.92
C TYR A 135 0.50 -3.74 5.48
N LEU A 136 1.82 -3.72 5.24
CA LEU A 136 2.41 -3.42 3.92
C LEU A 136 2.94 -4.67 3.21
N GLY A 137 3.54 -5.61 3.95
CA GLY A 137 4.10 -6.84 3.38
C GLY A 137 3.03 -7.80 2.87
N ILE A 138 2.00 -8.08 3.68
CA ILE A 138 0.90 -8.97 3.28
C ILE A 138 0.08 -8.35 2.13
N SER A 139 -0.26 -7.05 2.22
CA SER A 139 -0.95 -6.35 1.12
C SER A 139 -0.13 -6.40 -0.16
N GLY A 140 1.18 -6.10 -0.09
CA GLY A 140 2.11 -6.21 -1.20
C GLY A 140 2.14 -7.61 -1.82
N THR A 141 2.17 -8.65 -0.99
CA THR A 141 2.16 -10.05 -1.44
C THR A 141 0.89 -10.38 -2.23
N ILE A 142 -0.29 -10.04 -1.70
CA ILE A 142 -1.58 -10.29 -2.35
C ILE A 142 -1.65 -9.55 -3.71
N ILE A 143 -1.20 -8.30 -3.75
CA ILE A 143 -1.15 -7.49 -4.98
C ILE A 143 -0.22 -8.13 -6.01
N VAL A 144 0.99 -8.56 -5.60
CA VAL A 144 1.96 -9.21 -6.48
C VAL A 144 1.38 -10.51 -7.04
N THR A 145 0.85 -11.38 -6.19
CA THR A 145 0.26 -12.65 -6.64
C THR A 145 -0.87 -12.39 -7.65
N GLY A 146 -1.74 -11.41 -7.37
CA GLY A 146 -2.86 -11.07 -8.25
C GLY A 146 -2.38 -10.56 -9.61
N SER A 147 -1.35 -9.72 -9.60
CA SER A 147 -0.74 -9.15 -10.79
C SER A 147 0.00 -10.19 -11.63
N VAL A 148 0.78 -11.08 -11.02
CA VAL A 148 1.46 -12.20 -11.71
C VAL A 148 0.44 -13.12 -12.37
N MET A 149 -0.65 -13.48 -11.66
CA MET A 149 -1.74 -14.28 -12.22
C MET A 149 -2.43 -13.58 -13.40
N PHE A 150 -2.52 -12.24 -13.40
CA PHE A 150 -3.09 -11.50 -14.54
C PHE A 150 -2.20 -11.61 -15.77
N ILE A 151 -0.91 -11.30 -15.58
CA ILE A 151 0.08 -11.17 -16.64
C ILE A 151 0.28 -12.53 -17.32
N THR A 152 0.42 -13.60 -16.53
CA THR A 152 0.50 -14.97 -17.05
C THR A 152 -0.74 -15.36 -17.85
N ALA A 153 -1.94 -15.11 -17.33
CA ALA A 153 -3.19 -15.38 -18.05
C ALA A 153 -3.33 -14.54 -19.33
N TRP A 154 -2.82 -13.31 -19.34
CA TRP A 154 -2.81 -12.45 -20.53
C TRP A 154 -1.88 -13.00 -21.61
N PHE A 155 -0.67 -13.44 -21.24
CA PHE A 155 0.28 -14.04 -22.17
C PHE A 155 -0.20 -15.40 -22.69
N LEU A 156 -0.78 -16.24 -21.84
CA LEU A 156 -1.37 -17.52 -22.27
C LEU A 156 -2.49 -17.31 -23.30
N ASP A 157 -3.38 -16.35 -23.08
CA ASP A 157 -4.42 -16.02 -24.06
C ASP A 157 -3.83 -15.48 -25.38
N LYS A 158 -2.72 -14.73 -25.33
CA LYS A 158 -2.07 -14.15 -26.52
C LYS A 158 -1.24 -15.16 -27.32
N PHE A 159 -0.58 -16.12 -26.66
CA PHE A 159 0.32 -17.09 -27.29
C PHE A 159 -0.34 -18.44 -27.60
N ILE A 160 -1.32 -18.89 -26.81
CA ILE A 160 -1.92 -20.23 -26.94
C ILE A 160 -3.32 -20.17 -27.58
N GLY A 161 -4.02 -19.03 -27.53
CA GLY A 161 -5.44 -18.95 -27.87
C GLY A 161 -5.76 -18.08 -29.09
N LYS A 162 -5.89 -18.70 -30.28
CA LYS A 162 -7.14 -18.69 -31.09
C LYS A 162 -7.12 -19.78 -32.20
N PRO A 163 -7.69 -20.97 -31.97
CA PRO A 163 -8.30 -21.75 -33.06
C PRO A 163 -9.81 -21.95 -32.91
N LYS A 164 -10.51 -21.25 -31.99
CA LYS A 164 -11.97 -21.45 -31.81
C LYS A 164 -12.88 -20.57 -32.68
N ASP A 165 -12.38 -19.47 -33.26
CA ASP A 165 -13.21 -18.58 -34.09
C ASP A 165 -13.33 -19.01 -35.57
N LYS A 166 -12.49 -19.94 -36.06
CA LYS A 166 -12.59 -20.44 -37.45
C LYS A 166 -13.61 -21.56 -37.64
N VAL A 167 -13.91 -22.36 -36.62
CA VAL A 167 -14.84 -23.50 -36.74
C VAL A 167 -16.30 -23.05 -36.85
N LYS A 168 -16.70 -21.96 -36.17
CA LYS A 168 -18.09 -21.44 -36.26
C LYS A 168 -18.40 -20.69 -37.56
N LYS A 169 -17.41 -20.23 -38.33
CA LYS A 169 -17.63 -19.55 -39.62
C LYS A 169 -17.91 -20.53 -40.77
N ASN A 170 -17.41 -21.77 -40.68
CA ASN A 170 -17.66 -22.77 -41.71
C ASN A 170 -19.04 -23.43 -41.58
N PHE A 171 -19.56 -23.59 -40.36
CA PHE A 171 -20.92 -24.14 -40.15
C PHE A 171 -22.06 -23.20 -40.56
N LYS A 172 -21.80 -21.91 -40.78
CA LYS A 172 -22.81 -20.93 -41.22
C LYS A 172 -22.84 -20.69 -42.73
N LYS A 173 -21.98 -21.38 -43.49
CA LYS A 173 -21.94 -21.30 -44.96
C LYS A 173 -22.55 -22.52 -45.65
N GLU A 174 -23.02 -23.52 -44.91
CA GLU A 174 -23.58 -24.76 -45.44
C GLU A 174 -25.08 -24.96 -45.08
N VAL A 175 -25.82 -23.87 -44.84
CA VAL A 175 -27.28 -23.90 -44.75
C VAL A 175 -27.87 -22.85 -45.68
#